data_AF-A0A7W1NDM3-F1
#
_entry.id   AF-A0A7W1NDM3-F1
#
_cell.length_a   1.000
_cell.length_b   1.000
_cell.length_c   1.000
_cell.angle_alpha   90.00
_cell.angle_beta   90.00
_cell.angle_gamma   90.00
#
_symmetry.space_group_name_H-M   'P 1'
#
loop_
_entity.id
_entity.type
_entity.pdbx_description
1 polymer ?
#
loop_
_entity_poly.entity_id
_entity_poly.type
_entity_poly.pdbx_seq_one_letter_code
_entity_poly.pdbx_strand_id
1 'polypeptide(L)'
;MEERRLDAVSFERCTACSGLWFDRLEHDALKAVAAAIDDGTARPVATARRSCPHCRVTMLSLADINARDLHYEKCATCGGAFFDRGEFARYTGAGSHLARFLKPLF
;
A
#
# COMPACT_ATOMS: atom_id res chain seq x y z
N MET A 1 -5.18 -12.62 -3.83
CA MET A 1 -5.39 -11.26 -4.35
C MET A 1 -6.57 -11.32 -5.29
N GLU A 2 -7.41 -10.30 -5.29
CA GLU A 2 -8.51 -10.16 -6.25
C GLU A 2 -8.48 -8.76 -6.84
N GLU A 3 -8.54 -8.66 -8.17
CA GLU A 3 -8.66 -7.38 -8.87
C GLU A 3 -10.05 -6.80 -8.64
N ARG A 4 -10.08 -5.53 -8.24
CA ARG A 4 -11.28 -4.72 -8.08
C ARG A 4 -11.13 -3.50 -8.98
N ARG A 5 -12.27 -2.94 -9.38
CA ARG A 5 -12.34 -1.71 -10.16
C ARG A 5 -13.28 -0.73 -9.49
N LEU A 6 -12.83 0.51 -9.36
CA LEU A 6 -13.64 1.66 -9.02
C LEU A 6 -13.45 2.71 -10.13
N ASP A 7 -14.54 3.03 -10.82
CA ASP A 7 -14.52 3.89 -12.01
C ASP A 7 -13.48 3.44 -13.05
N ALA A 8 -12.51 4.31 -13.37
CA ALA A 8 -11.44 4.05 -14.33
C ALA A 8 -10.19 3.40 -13.72
N VAL A 9 -10.22 3.06 -12.43
CA VAL A 9 -9.04 2.62 -11.68
C VAL A 9 -9.20 1.18 -11.20
N SER A 10 -8.22 0.33 -11.53
CA SER A 10 -8.07 -1.03 -11.01
C SER A 10 -7.14 -1.05 -9.80
N PHE A 11 -7.40 -1.95 -8.86
CA PHE A 11 -6.55 -2.20 -7.69
C PHE A 11 -6.71 -3.63 -7.21
N GLU A 12 -5.69 -4.19 -6.58
CA GLU A 12 -5.74 -5.53 -6.02
C GLU A 12 -6.02 -5.49 -4.52
N ARG A 13 -7.04 -6.25 -4.10
CA ARG A 13 -7.39 -6.39 -2.69
C ARG A 13 -7.13 -7.81 -2.20
N CYS A 14 -6.54 -7.92 -1.01
CA CYS A 14 -6.37 -9.20 -0.34
C CYS A 14 -7.73 -9.70 0.17
N THR A 15 -8.14 -10.91 -0.21
CA THR A 15 -9.42 -11.50 0.21
C THR A 15 -9.42 -11.96 1.67
N ALA A 16 -8.24 -12.12 2.29
CA ALA A 16 -8.12 -12.59 3.67
C ALA A 16 -8.07 -11.46 4.71
N CYS A 17 -7.34 -10.37 4.43
CA CYS A 17 -7.16 -9.25 5.35
C CYS A 17 -7.71 -7.92 4.84
N SER A 18 -8.20 -7.86 3.59
CA SER A 18 -8.70 -6.66 2.93
C SER A 18 -7.67 -5.54 2.73
N GLY A 19 -6.38 -5.82 2.92
CA GLY A 19 -5.30 -4.90 2.54
C GLY A 19 -5.17 -4.76 1.02
N LEU A 20 -4.48 -3.71 0.60
CA LEU A 20 -4.31 -3.30 -0.79
C LEU A 20 -2.90 -3.61 -1.27
N TRP A 21 -2.81 -4.11 -2.50
CA TRP A 21 -1.55 -4.27 -3.21
C TRP A 21 -1.51 -3.36 -4.41
N PHE A 22 -0.33 -2.82 -4.67
CA PHE A 22 -0.06 -1.92 -5.77
C PHE A 22 1.23 -2.35 -6.47
N ASP A 23 1.22 -2.33 -7.81
CA ASP A 23 2.46 -2.51 -8.56
C ASP A 23 3.38 -1.27 -8.45
N ARG A 24 4.58 -1.34 -9.05
CA ARG A 24 5.60 -0.29 -8.93
C ARG A 24 5.12 1.10 -9.34
N LEU A 25 4.11 1.22 -10.22
CA LEU A 25 3.75 2.45 -10.93
C LEU A 25 2.30 2.90 -10.71
N GLU A 26 1.44 2.07 -10.11
CA GLU A 26 0.01 2.39 -9.91
C GLU A 26 -0.25 3.42 -8.80
N HIS A 27 0.70 3.62 -7.89
CA HIS A 27 0.50 4.41 -6.67
C HIS A 27 -0.01 5.83 -6.92
N ASP A 28 0.43 6.51 -7.98
CA ASP A 28 0.09 7.92 -8.21
C ASP A 28 -1.35 8.12 -8.72
N ALA A 29 -1.85 7.23 -9.57
CA ALA A 29 -3.23 7.29 -10.07
C ALA A 29 -4.25 7.01 -8.96
N LEU A 30 -3.87 6.17 -7.99
CA LEU A 30 -4.74 5.71 -6.91
C LEU A 30 -4.87 6.70 -5.75
N LYS A 31 -3.98 7.70 -5.65
CA LYS A 31 -4.03 8.70 -4.57
C LYS A 31 -5.35 9.48 -4.54
N ALA A 32 -5.88 9.81 -5.72
CA ALA A 32 -7.12 10.56 -5.85
C ALA A 32 -8.36 9.79 -5.35
N VAL A 33 -8.30 8.46 -5.37
CA VAL A 33 -9.40 7.58 -4.97
C VAL A 33 -9.13 6.82 -3.67
N ALA A 34 -8.02 7.12 -2.98
CA ALA A 34 -7.57 6.40 -1.80
C ALA A 34 -8.64 6.25 -0.72
N ALA A 35 -9.36 7.33 -0.42
CA ALA A 35 -10.44 7.31 0.58
C ALA A 35 -11.63 6.41 0.16
N ALA A 36 -11.84 6.21 -1.14
CA ALA A 36 -12.92 5.39 -1.67
C ALA A 36 -12.54 3.90 -1.76
N ILE A 37 -11.27 3.60 -2.04
CA ILE A 37 -10.78 2.22 -2.18
C ILE A 37 -10.23 1.63 -0.88
N ASP A 38 -10.04 2.44 0.17
CA ASP A 38 -9.47 2.03 1.46
C ASP A 38 -10.45 2.31 2.62
N ASP A 39 -11.56 1.59 2.59
CA ASP A 39 -12.77 1.72 3.39
C ASP A 39 -12.69 1.17 4.83
N GLY A 40 -11.53 1.23 5.48
CA GLY A 40 -11.37 0.57 6.77
C GLY A 40 -10.52 1.25 7.82
N THR A 41 -10.74 0.81 9.06
CA THR A 41 -9.85 1.12 10.18
C THR A 41 -8.60 0.26 10.07
N ALA A 42 -7.42 0.90 10.16
CA ALA A 42 -6.12 0.25 10.32
C ALA A 42 -6.26 -0.87 11.35
N ARG A 43 -6.12 -2.12 10.89
CA ARG A 43 -6.04 -3.27 11.76
C ARG A 43 -4.55 -3.52 11.97
N PRO A 44 -4.03 -3.54 13.21
CA PRO A 44 -2.64 -3.87 13.43
C PRO A 44 -2.42 -5.33 13.05
N VAL A 45 -1.86 -5.57 11.87
CA VAL A 45 -1.29 -6.87 11.48
C VAL A 45 0.23 -6.71 11.36
N ALA A 46 0.82 -5.95 12.29
CA ALA A 46 2.23 -5.52 12.24
C ALA A 46 3.23 -6.54 12.83
N THR A 47 3.01 -7.85 12.66
CA THR A 47 3.96 -8.85 13.20
C THR A 47 4.30 -10.01 12.26
N ALA A 48 3.54 -10.24 11.18
CA ALA A 48 3.84 -11.31 10.23
C ALA A 48 4.64 -10.77 9.05
N ARG A 49 5.80 -11.36 8.76
CA ARG A 49 6.56 -11.09 7.52
C ARG A 49 5.68 -11.41 6.31
N ARG A 50 5.28 -10.40 5.54
CA ARG A 50 4.52 -10.57 4.30
C ARG A 50 5.39 -11.00 3.14
N SER A 51 4.83 -11.84 2.27
CA SER A 51 5.45 -12.25 1.01
C SER A 51 4.81 -11.53 -0.16
N CYS A 52 5.62 -11.08 -1.12
CA CYS A 52 5.14 -10.45 -2.34
C CYS A 52 4.26 -11.45 -3.13
N PRO A 53 3.03 -11.10 -3.54
CA PRO A 53 2.15 -12.00 -4.28
C PRO A 53 2.71 -12.37 -5.66
N HIS A 54 3.54 -11.51 -6.27
CA HIS A 54 4.17 -11.79 -7.57
C HIS A 54 5.52 -12.51 -7.44
N CYS A 55 6.44 -11.96 -6.65
CA CYS A 55 7.80 -12.46 -6.55
C CYS A 55 7.97 -13.60 -5.54
N ARG A 56 6.99 -13.78 -4.63
CA ARG A 56 7.03 -14.74 -3.50
C ARG A 56 8.24 -14.58 -2.57
N VAL A 57 8.86 -13.40 -2.57
CA VAL A 57 9.95 -13.03 -1.66
C VAL A 57 9.39 -12.28 -0.45
N THR A 58 10.07 -12.41 0.69
CA THR A 58 9.78 -11.61 1.88
C THR A 58 9.91 -10.13 1.59
N MET A 59 8.92 -9.34 1.97
CA MET A 59 8.91 -7.89 1.77
C MET A 59 9.58 -7.14 2.92
N LEU A 60 10.06 -5.94 2.62
CA LEU A 60 10.63 -5.03 3.60
C LEU A 60 9.49 -4.28 4.30
N SER A 61 9.47 -4.32 5.63
CA SER A 61 8.56 -3.50 6.43
C SER A 61 9.13 -2.08 6.52
N LEU A 62 8.36 -1.10 6.10
CA LEU A 62 8.70 0.32 6.16
C LEU A 62 7.71 1.01 7.10
N ALA A 63 8.19 2.00 7.84
CA ALA A 63 7.39 2.86 8.68
C ALA A 63 7.66 4.31 8.30
N ASP A 64 6.61 5.13 8.20
CA ASP A 64 6.80 6.58 8.05
C ASP A 64 7.17 7.18 9.40
N ILE A 65 8.36 7.78 9.48
CA ILE A 65 8.85 8.40 10.70
C ILE A 65 8.00 9.61 11.15
N ASN A 66 7.28 10.24 10.22
CA ASN A 66 6.45 11.42 10.47
C ASN A 66 4.96 11.07 10.64
N ALA A 67 4.49 9.96 10.08
CA ALA A 67 3.16 9.42 10.31
C ALA A 67 3.27 8.23 11.27
N ARG A 68 3.21 8.52 12.58
CA ARG A 68 3.56 7.62 13.70
C ARG A 68 2.90 6.23 13.69
N ASP A 69 1.86 6.02 12.90
CA ASP A 69 1.13 4.76 12.80
C ASP A 69 0.99 4.24 11.35
N LEU A 70 1.77 4.77 10.39
CA LEU A 70 1.78 4.27 9.02
C LEU A 70 2.92 3.25 8.87
N HIS A 71 2.55 1.98 8.73
CA HIS A 71 3.42 0.91 8.29
C HIS A 71 2.99 0.49 6.89
N TYR A 72 3.91 -0.01 6.07
CA TYR A 72 3.59 -0.61 4.79
C TYR A 72 4.75 -1.51 4.36
N GLU A 73 4.48 -2.48 3.51
CA GLU A 73 5.53 -3.35 3.00
C GLU A 73 5.90 -3.01 1.57
N LYS A 74 7.20 -3.13 1.24
CA LYS A 74 7.70 -2.96 -0.11
C LYS A 74 8.48 -4.19 -0.58
N CYS A 75 8.20 -4.65 -1.78
CA CYS A 75 9.00 -5.70 -2.41
C CYS A 75 10.31 -5.11 -2.95
N ALA A 76 11.44 -5.61 -2.48
CA ALA A 76 12.76 -5.19 -2.96
C ALA A 76 13.06 -5.64 -4.41
N THR A 77 12.31 -6.62 -4.93
CA THR A 77 12.52 -7.19 -6.27
C THR A 77 11.72 -6.46 -7.34
N CYS A 78 10.38 -6.39 -7.21
CA CYS A 78 9.54 -5.74 -8.21
C CYS A 78 9.20 -4.27 -7.88
N GLY A 79 9.43 -3.83 -6.64
CA GLY A 79 9.10 -2.48 -6.19
C GLY A 79 7.63 -2.25 -5.84
N GLY A 80 6.77 -3.27 -5.95
CA GLY A 80 5.37 -3.20 -5.52
C GLY A 80 5.22 -3.00 -4.01
N ALA A 81 4.08 -2.46 -3.59
CA ALA A 81 3.79 -2.11 -2.22
C ALA A 81 2.51 -2.77 -1.72
N PHE A 82 2.49 -3.10 -0.42
CA PHE A 82 1.31 -3.58 0.28
C PHE A 82 0.98 -2.62 1.41
N PHE A 83 -0.30 -2.29 1.54
CA PHE A 83 -0.84 -1.47 2.62
C PHE A 83 -1.93 -2.26 3.33
N ASP A 84 -1.91 -2.31 4.66
CA ASP A 84 -3.05 -2.85 5.39
C ASP A 84 -4.29 -1.97 5.18
N ARG A 85 -5.44 -2.60 5.39
CA ARG A 85 -6.73 -1.92 5.32
C ARG A 85 -6.72 -0.68 6.23
N GLY A 86 -6.90 0.50 5.66
CA GLY A 86 -6.93 1.80 6.33
C GLY A 86 -5.60 2.55 6.33
N GLU A 87 -4.50 1.95 5.88
CA GLU A 87 -3.18 2.58 5.83
C GLU A 87 -2.98 3.42 4.57
N PHE A 88 -3.57 3.03 3.44
CA PHE A 88 -3.42 3.76 2.19
C PHE A 88 -4.14 5.11 2.22
N ALA A 89 -5.35 5.18 2.80
CA ALA A 89 -6.04 6.46 3.01
C ALA A 89 -5.25 7.41 3.93
N ARG A 90 -4.57 6.86 4.95
CA ARG A 90 -3.68 7.65 5.83
C ARG A 90 -2.45 8.14 5.08
N TYR A 91 -1.84 7.29 4.25
CA TYR A 91 -0.73 7.63 3.39
C TYR A 91 -1.05 8.83 2.48
N THR A 92 -2.28 8.96 2.00
CA THR A 92 -2.67 10.08 1.11
C THR A 92 -3.19 11.32 1.82
N GLY A 93 -3.83 11.16 2.99
CA GLY A 93 -4.53 12.25 3.68
C GLY A 93 -3.67 13.08 4.63
N ALA A 94 -2.59 12.53 5.19
CA ALA A 94 -1.83 13.16 6.27
C ALA A 94 -0.43 13.58 5.84
N GLY A 95 -0.26 14.76 5.23
CA GLY A 95 1.01 15.50 5.14
C GLY A 95 2.28 14.66 4.85
N SER A 96 2.14 13.56 4.12
CA SER A 96 3.16 12.51 4.08
C SER A 96 4.25 12.95 3.11
N HIS A 97 5.41 13.30 3.67
CA HIS A 97 6.58 13.61 2.86
C HIS A 97 7.09 12.37 2.08
N LEU A 98 6.55 11.17 2.33
CA LEU A 98 6.80 9.96 1.54
C LEU A 98 6.36 10.08 0.07
N ALA A 99 5.47 11.02 -0.28
CA ALA A 99 5.23 11.37 -1.67
C ALA A 99 6.52 11.82 -2.41
N ARG A 100 7.55 12.30 -1.68
CA ARG A 100 8.89 12.59 -2.24
C ARG A 100 9.81 11.37 -2.34
N PHE A 101 9.58 10.30 -1.57
CA PHE A 101 10.45 9.13 -1.50
C PHE A 101 10.03 7.98 -2.42
N LEU A 102 8.76 7.93 -2.83
CA LEU A 102 8.29 7.05 -3.91
C LEU A 102 8.39 7.69 -5.30
N LYS A 103 8.88 8.94 -5.41
CA LYS A 103 9.42 9.39 -6.68
C LYS A 103 10.51 8.38 -7.07
N PRO A 104 10.51 7.87 -8.31
CA PRO A 104 11.59 7.02 -8.77
C PRO A 104 12.88 7.81 -8.58
N LEU A 105 13.73 7.35 -7.66
CA LEU A 105 15.14 7.72 -7.65
C LEU A 105 15.73 7.06 -8.89
N PHE A 106 15.48 7.65 -10.06
CA PHE A 106 15.91 7.23 -11.40
C PHE A 106 15.69 5.74 -11.74
#